data_AF-A0AAU5S892-F1
#
_entry.id   AF-A0AAU5S892-F1
#
_cell.length_a   1.000
_cell.length_b   1.000
_cell.length_c   1.000
_cell.angle_alpha   90.00
_cell.angle_beta   90.00
_cell.angle_gamma   90.00
#
_symmetry.space_group_name_H-M   'P 1'
#
loop_
_entity.id
_entity.type
_entity.pdbx_description
1 polymer ?
#
loop_
_entity_poly.entity_id
_entity_poly.type
_entity_poly.pdbx_seq_one_letter_code
_entity_poly.pdbx_strand_id
1 'polypeptide(L)'
;MQPRPDFARYAVQHPDGRYLYHLTGTNQWGFNKEILADGQPMTRLGSSSWWSTDHEAERITLITPGRPTVTGYELRDTDALSVRYPATLTPDEWNDRLADADSTDVEMTLHRLYHAVTTDTDPVETHDDGPFTVIGAGELPAADGPTWTVNLIDQITQRPEYARLFPGRLDGLRQHLMDVIKRMPRVQHVLNDFQSRPGVYVSLRVPFEQPEAVWRPDISNRTGKTLKTGRHHQVLVDHTLTLPIPYSIGADNYETARAEWDRQVEYWTGVVAAANVVACNHCGGSGYLGDSPDQYRTPR
;
A
#
# COMPACT_ATOMS: atom_id res chain seq x y z
N MET A 1 4.89 19.65 -8.16
CA MET A 1 3.96 18.56 -7.77
C MET A 1 3.46 17.92 -9.05
N GLN A 2 3.98 16.76 -9.42
CA GLN A 2 3.36 15.95 -10.47
C GLN A 2 1.99 15.45 -9.94
N PRO A 3 0.93 15.47 -10.75
CA PRO A 3 -0.35 14.92 -10.35
C PRO A 3 -0.19 13.44 -9.98
N ARG A 4 -0.90 13.02 -8.94
CA ARG A 4 -0.99 11.63 -8.49
C ARG A 4 -1.31 10.73 -9.70
N PRO A 5 -0.46 9.75 -10.06
CA PRO A 5 -0.82 8.78 -11.09
C PRO A 5 -2.10 8.07 -10.69
N ASP A 6 -3.08 8.03 -11.58
CA ASP A 6 -4.21 7.13 -11.40
C ASP A 6 -3.70 5.70 -11.59
N PHE A 7 -3.39 5.02 -10.50
CA PHE A 7 -2.92 3.63 -10.52
C PHE A 7 -4.00 2.62 -10.93
N ALA A 8 -5.23 3.07 -11.21
CA ALA A 8 -6.22 2.26 -11.91
C ALA A 8 -5.99 2.22 -13.43
N ARG A 9 -5.32 3.24 -14.00
CA ARG A 9 -5.12 3.44 -15.45
C ARG A 9 -3.71 3.96 -15.74
N TYR A 10 -2.75 3.05 -15.74
CA TYR A 10 -1.35 3.37 -16.00
C TYR A 10 -0.74 2.49 -17.08
N ALA A 11 0.27 3.05 -17.74
CA ALA A 11 1.14 2.37 -18.68
C ALA A 11 2.58 2.48 -18.19
N VAL A 12 3.40 1.45 -18.41
CA VAL A 12 4.83 1.49 -18.13
C VAL A 12 5.59 1.55 -19.44
N GLN A 13 6.42 2.58 -19.63
CA GLN A 13 7.31 2.62 -20.78
C GLN A 13 8.51 1.69 -20.52
N HIS A 14 8.66 0.70 -21.37
CA HIS A 14 9.71 -0.28 -21.31
C HIS A 14 10.97 0.20 -22.06
N PRO A 15 12.20 -0.11 -21.59
CA PRO A 15 13.44 0.31 -22.23
C PRO A 15 13.59 -0.10 -23.71
N ASP A 16 12.87 -1.12 -24.16
CA ASP A 16 12.84 -1.54 -25.57
C ASP A 16 11.88 -0.70 -26.44
N GLY A 17 11.26 0.34 -25.88
CA GLY A 17 10.34 1.24 -26.56
C GLY A 17 8.87 0.85 -26.46
N ARG A 18 8.52 -0.33 -25.90
CA ARG A 18 7.13 -0.76 -25.76
C ARG A 18 6.43 -0.10 -24.57
N TYR A 19 5.11 -0.03 -24.62
CA TYR A 19 4.26 0.41 -23.53
C TYR A 19 3.51 -0.79 -22.95
N LEU A 20 3.54 -0.92 -21.63
CA LEU A 20 2.96 -2.03 -20.88
C LEU A 20 1.76 -1.55 -20.08
N TYR A 21 0.58 -2.06 -20.38
CA TYR A 21 -0.67 -1.68 -19.75
C TYR A 21 -1.12 -2.77 -18.78
N HIS A 22 -1.50 -2.35 -17.57
CA HIS A 22 -2.15 -3.22 -16.60
C HIS A 22 -3.65 -2.99 -16.64
N LEU A 23 -4.38 -3.95 -17.20
CA LEU A 23 -5.83 -3.86 -17.36
C LEU A 23 -6.51 -4.63 -16.22
N THR A 24 -6.74 -3.96 -15.09
CA THR A 24 -7.48 -4.53 -13.95
C THR A 24 -8.93 -4.06 -13.92
N GLY A 25 -9.86 -4.98 -14.16
CA GLY A 25 -11.28 -4.70 -14.05
C GLY A 25 -12.14 -5.93 -14.39
N THR A 26 -12.81 -6.49 -13.39
CA THR A 26 -14.07 -7.25 -13.49
C THR A 26 -14.19 -8.27 -14.63
N ASN A 27 -13.71 -9.52 -14.53
CA ASN A 27 -14.12 -10.70 -15.33
C ASN A 27 -14.21 -10.56 -16.88
N GLN A 28 -13.83 -9.41 -17.44
CA GLN A 28 -14.09 -8.99 -18.81
C GLN A 28 -12.84 -9.17 -19.66
N TRP A 29 -11.65 -9.36 -19.08
CA TRP A 29 -10.37 -9.46 -19.79
C TRP A 29 -9.87 -10.91 -19.86
N GLY A 30 -10.80 -11.85 -20.10
CA GLY A 30 -10.57 -13.29 -20.08
C GLY A 30 -9.96 -13.88 -21.36
N PHE A 31 -9.71 -15.19 -21.34
CA PHE A 31 -9.24 -15.96 -22.50
C PHE A 31 -10.29 -15.91 -23.63
N ASN A 32 -9.85 -15.72 -24.88
CA ASN A 32 -10.64 -15.56 -26.12
C ASN A 32 -11.22 -14.16 -26.40
N LYS A 33 -10.50 -13.11 -26.00
CA LYS A 33 -10.85 -11.72 -26.35
C LYS A 33 -9.70 -11.05 -27.04
N GLU A 34 -10.02 -10.22 -28.03
CA GLU A 34 -9.05 -9.40 -28.72
C GLU A 34 -8.98 -8.03 -28.02
N ILE A 35 -7.77 -7.56 -27.75
CA ILE A 35 -7.53 -6.26 -27.14
C ILE A 35 -6.71 -5.43 -28.11
N LEU A 36 -7.19 -4.23 -28.37
CA LEU A 36 -6.59 -3.27 -29.27
C LEU A 36 -6.14 -2.02 -28.52
N ALA A 37 -4.98 -1.49 -28.87
CA ALA A 37 -4.53 -0.14 -28.55
C ALA A 37 -4.70 0.70 -29.82
N ASP A 38 -5.59 1.70 -29.79
CA ASP A 38 -5.88 2.56 -30.95
C ASP A 38 -6.17 1.81 -32.26
N GLY A 39 -6.84 0.65 -32.14
CA GLY A 39 -7.19 -0.21 -33.27
C GLY A 39 -6.10 -1.21 -33.67
N GLN A 40 -4.94 -1.21 -33.02
CA GLN A 40 -3.86 -2.16 -33.25
C GLN A 40 -3.83 -3.28 -32.20
N PRO A 41 -3.65 -4.56 -32.59
CA PRO A 41 -3.61 -5.66 -31.64
C PRO A 41 -2.52 -5.53 -30.60
N MET A 42 -2.88 -5.68 -29.33
CA MET A 42 -1.93 -5.73 -28.23
C MET A 42 -1.40 -7.15 -28.01
N THR A 43 -0.14 -7.25 -27.59
CA THR A 43 0.48 -8.53 -27.24
C THR A 43 0.35 -8.80 -25.74
N ARG A 44 -0.34 -9.88 -25.37
CA ARG A 44 -0.48 -10.31 -23.97
C ARG A 44 0.86 -10.75 -23.39
N LEU A 45 1.19 -10.25 -22.20
CA LEU A 45 2.40 -10.61 -21.47
C LEU A 45 2.05 -11.60 -20.34
N GLY A 46 2.13 -12.90 -20.63
CA GLY A 46 1.93 -13.95 -19.63
C GLY A 46 0.51 -13.98 -19.02
N SER A 47 0.42 -14.14 -17.69
CA SER A 47 -0.85 -14.41 -17.00
C SER A 47 -1.69 -13.16 -16.70
N SER A 48 -2.60 -12.90 -17.64
CA SER A 48 -4.00 -12.41 -17.56
C SER A 48 -4.35 -10.94 -17.39
N SER A 49 -3.43 -10.05 -17.02
CA SER A 49 -3.80 -8.61 -16.92
C SER A 49 -2.82 -7.65 -17.58
N TRP A 50 -1.74 -8.17 -18.18
CA TRP A 50 -0.71 -7.36 -18.81
C TRP A 50 -0.73 -7.47 -20.33
N TRP A 51 -0.70 -6.32 -20.96
CA TRP A 51 -0.73 -6.18 -22.41
C TRP A 51 0.32 -5.18 -22.85
N SER A 52 0.89 -5.41 -24.03
CA SER A 52 1.94 -4.57 -24.58
C SER A 52 1.59 -4.09 -25.98
N THR A 53 1.99 -2.87 -26.28
CA THR A 53 1.92 -2.24 -27.60
C THR A 53 3.23 -1.47 -27.84
N ASP A 54 3.50 -1.08 -29.07
CA ASP A 54 4.70 -0.34 -29.48
C ASP A 54 4.55 1.19 -29.38
N HIS A 55 3.37 1.68 -29.01
CA HIS A 55 3.07 3.09 -28.88
C HIS A 55 2.27 3.40 -27.60
N GLU A 56 2.24 4.68 -27.21
CA GLU A 56 1.34 5.16 -26.17
C GLU A 56 -0.09 5.16 -26.71
N ALA A 57 -0.94 4.27 -26.21
CA ALA A 57 -2.34 4.17 -26.56
C ALA A 57 -3.15 5.34 -25.99
N GLU A 58 -3.97 5.98 -26.82
CA GLU A 58 -4.99 6.94 -26.39
C GLU A 58 -6.28 6.23 -25.92
N ARG A 59 -6.57 5.06 -26.51
CA ARG A 59 -7.72 4.21 -26.23
C ARG A 59 -7.34 2.75 -26.21
N ILE A 60 -7.91 2.02 -25.25
CA ILE A 60 -7.90 0.55 -25.24
C ILE A 60 -9.29 0.02 -25.56
N THR A 61 -9.39 -0.85 -26.57
CA THR A 61 -10.65 -1.48 -26.98
C THR A 61 -10.60 -2.96 -26.67
N LEU A 62 -11.64 -3.45 -26.01
CA LEU A 62 -11.92 -4.86 -25.81
C LEU A 62 -12.96 -5.33 -26.83
N ILE A 63 -12.60 -6.30 -27.66
CA ILE A 63 -13.53 -6.98 -28.55
C ILE A 63 -13.93 -8.30 -27.89
N THR A 64 -15.19 -8.39 -27.46
CA THR A 64 -15.77 -9.64 -27.00
C THR A 64 -16.43 -10.32 -28.21
N PRO A 65 -15.99 -11.54 -28.59
CA PRO A 65 -16.63 -12.25 -29.70
C PRO A 65 -18.10 -12.47 -29.36
N GLY A 66 -18.96 -12.25 -30.35
CA GLY A 66 -20.37 -12.57 -30.23
C GLY A 66 -20.55 -14.05 -29.90
N ARG A 67 -21.56 -14.36 -29.09
CA ARG A 67 -21.91 -15.75 -28.81
C ARG A 67 -23.10 -16.15 -29.70
N PRO A 68 -23.13 -17.39 -30.19
CA PRO A 68 -24.31 -17.91 -30.85
C PRO A 68 -25.45 -17.88 -29.83
N THR A 69 -26.50 -17.14 -30.15
CA THR A 69 -27.71 -17.06 -29.33
C THR A 69 -28.74 -18.00 -29.93
N VAL A 70 -29.34 -18.86 -29.11
CA VAL A 70 -30.41 -19.76 -29.57
C VAL A 70 -31.64 -18.90 -29.88
N THR A 71 -32.02 -18.85 -31.15
CA THR A 71 -33.20 -18.11 -31.63
C THR A 71 -34.43 -18.99 -31.75
N GLY A 72 -34.25 -20.31 -31.69
CA GLY A 72 -35.34 -21.29 -31.68
C GLY A 72 -34.82 -22.71 -31.70
N TYR A 73 -35.75 -23.66 -31.78
CA TYR A 73 -35.45 -25.08 -31.85
C TYR A 73 -36.25 -25.70 -32.99
N GLU A 74 -35.57 -26.46 -33.84
CA GLU A 74 -36.17 -27.12 -35.00
C GLU A 74 -36.18 -28.63 -34.82
N LEU A 75 -37.30 -29.25 -35.17
CA LEU A 75 -37.47 -30.70 -35.11
C LEU A 75 -36.53 -31.36 -36.12
N ARG A 76 -35.66 -32.25 -35.64
CA ARG A 76 -34.67 -32.98 -36.46
C ARG A 76 -35.33 -33.99 -37.39
N ASP A 77 -36.41 -34.60 -36.92
CA ASP A 77 -37.11 -35.68 -37.62
C ASP A 77 -38.56 -35.27 -37.88
N THR A 78 -38.87 -34.98 -39.13
CA THR A 78 -40.21 -34.54 -39.56
C THR A 78 -41.26 -35.63 -39.35
N ASP A 79 -40.89 -36.89 -39.20
CA ASP A 79 -41.83 -37.99 -38.95
C ASP A 79 -42.39 -37.94 -37.51
N ALA A 80 -41.71 -37.23 -36.60
CA ALA A 80 -42.20 -36.97 -35.24
C ALA A 80 -43.16 -35.77 -35.15
N LEU A 81 -43.41 -35.07 -36.27
CA LEU A 81 -44.25 -33.88 -36.31
C LEU A 81 -45.67 -34.19 -35.84
N SER A 82 -46.09 -33.51 -34.78
CA SER A 82 -47.40 -33.70 -34.19
C SER A 82 -47.82 -32.45 -33.41
N VAL A 83 -49.08 -32.41 -32.94
CA VAL A 83 -49.53 -31.36 -32.02
C VAL A 83 -48.65 -31.31 -30.76
N ARG A 84 -48.14 -32.47 -30.32
CA ARG A 84 -47.23 -32.57 -29.17
C ARG A 84 -45.81 -32.11 -29.49
N TYR A 85 -45.32 -32.37 -30.70
CA TYR A 85 -43.99 -31.99 -31.15
C TYR A 85 -44.10 -31.17 -32.46
N PRO A 86 -44.31 -29.84 -32.36
CA PRO A 86 -44.40 -28.97 -33.54
C PRO A 86 -43.07 -28.89 -34.29
N ALA A 87 -43.10 -28.40 -35.53
CA ALA A 87 -41.89 -28.31 -36.37
C ALA A 87 -40.83 -27.37 -35.77
N THR A 88 -41.27 -26.31 -35.09
CA THR A 88 -40.42 -25.27 -34.48
C THR A 88 -40.91 -24.95 -33.08
N LEU A 89 -39.98 -24.60 -32.19
CA LEU A 89 -40.25 -24.01 -30.88
C LEU A 89 -39.43 -22.73 -30.72
N THR A 90 -40.04 -21.71 -30.13
CA THR A 90 -39.32 -20.55 -29.61
C THR A 90 -38.51 -20.92 -28.36
N PRO A 91 -37.50 -20.11 -27.96
CA PRO A 91 -36.76 -20.37 -26.73
C PRO A 91 -37.63 -20.42 -25.48
N ASP A 92 -38.67 -19.58 -25.41
CA ASP A 92 -39.60 -19.57 -24.28
C ASP A 92 -40.46 -20.83 -24.24
N GLU A 93 -41.05 -21.25 -25.38
CA GLU A 93 -41.83 -22.49 -25.46
C GLU A 93 -40.99 -23.73 -25.16
N TRP A 94 -39.71 -23.72 -25.53
CA TRP A 94 -38.75 -24.76 -25.17
C TRP A 94 -38.52 -24.82 -23.66
N ASN A 95 -38.27 -23.66 -23.03
CA ASN A 95 -38.04 -23.57 -21.58
C ASN A 95 -39.29 -23.95 -20.79
N ASP A 96 -40.47 -23.53 -21.21
CA ASP A 96 -41.74 -23.90 -20.57
C ASP A 96 -41.95 -25.42 -20.60
N ARG A 97 -41.64 -26.06 -21.74
CA ARG A 97 -41.74 -27.52 -21.89
C ARG A 97 -40.70 -28.28 -21.05
N LEU A 98 -39.53 -27.69 -20.81
CA LEU A 98 -38.54 -28.24 -19.89
C LEU A 98 -38.96 -28.04 -18.43
N ALA A 99 -39.57 -26.91 -18.10
CA ALA A 99 -40.06 -26.62 -16.75
C ALA A 99 -41.24 -27.52 -16.36
N ASP A 100 -42.11 -27.84 -17.33
CA ASP A 100 -43.26 -28.75 -17.17
C ASP A 100 -42.87 -30.25 -17.26
N ALA A 101 -41.60 -30.56 -17.57
CA ALA A 101 -41.11 -31.92 -17.64
C ALA A 101 -40.84 -32.49 -16.24
N ASP A 102 -41.83 -33.17 -15.66
CA ASP A 102 -41.70 -33.88 -14.37
C ASP A 102 -40.67 -35.03 -14.37
N SER A 103 -40.06 -35.36 -15.52
CA SER A 103 -39.05 -36.42 -15.63
C SER A 103 -37.93 -36.11 -16.62
N THR A 104 -36.72 -36.59 -16.28
CA THR A 104 -35.52 -36.53 -17.12
C THR A 104 -35.72 -37.19 -18.50
N ASP A 105 -36.65 -38.13 -18.62
CA ASP A 105 -36.98 -38.79 -19.88
C ASP A 105 -37.61 -37.83 -20.90
N VAL A 106 -38.40 -36.85 -20.45
CA VAL A 106 -39.02 -35.84 -21.32
C VAL A 106 -37.97 -34.83 -21.78
N GLU A 107 -37.10 -34.37 -20.90
CA GLU A 107 -35.95 -33.52 -21.22
C GLU A 107 -35.04 -34.20 -22.27
N MET A 108 -34.66 -35.47 -22.04
CA MET A 108 -33.86 -36.24 -22.99
C MET A 108 -34.56 -36.43 -24.34
N THR A 109 -35.88 -36.61 -24.33
CA THR A 109 -36.66 -36.75 -25.57
C THR A 109 -36.69 -35.44 -26.36
N LEU A 110 -36.87 -34.29 -25.69
CA LEU A 110 -36.83 -32.97 -26.33
C LEU A 110 -35.44 -32.70 -26.95
N HIS A 111 -34.36 -32.95 -26.21
CA HIS A 111 -32.99 -32.78 -26.72
C HIS A 111 -32.63 -33.73 -27.88
N ARG A 112 -33.26 -34.92 -27.93
CA ARG A 112 -33.09 -35.87 -29.03
C ARG A 112 -33.87 -35.46 -30.27
N LEU A 113 -35.09 -34.94 -30.09
CA LEU A 113 -35.99 -34.61 -31.19
C LEU A 113 -35.68 -33.26 -31.82
N TYR A 114 -35.16 -32.28 -31.07
CA TYR A 114 -34.89 -30.94 -31.57
C TYR A 114 -33.40 -30.64 -31.64
N HIS A 115 -33.04 -29.69 -32.49
CA HIS A 115 -31.73 -29.05 -32.49
C HIS A 115 -31.91 -27.54 -32.33
N ALA A 116 -30.98 -26.91 -31.63
CA ALA A 116 -30.99 -25.47 -31.46
C ALA A 116 -30.64 -24.79 -32.79
N VAL A 117 -31.48 -23.86 -33.21
CA VAL A 117 -31.19 -22.90 -34.25
C VAL A 117 -30.53 -21.71 -33.58
N THR A 118 -29.28 -21.44 -33.94
CA THR A 118 -28.51 -20.35 -33.37
C THR A 118 -28.28 -19.28 -34.43
N THR A 119 -28.35 -18.02 -34.02
CA THR A 119 -27.87 -16.90 -34.81
C THR A 119 -26.62 -16.35 -34.15
N ASP A 120 -25.58 -16.12 -34.95
CA ASP A 120 -24.37 -15.45 -34.47
C ASP A 120 -24.69 -14.00 -34.15
N THR A 121 -24.30 -13.57 -32.95
CA THR A 121 -24.45 -12.18 -32.54
C THR A 121 -23.20 -11.41 -33.00
N ASP A 122 -23.35 -10.14 -33.34
CA ASP A 122 -22.18 -9.30 -33.66
C ASP A 122 -21.24 -9.17 -32.44
N PRO A 123 -19.92 -9.04 -32.66
CA PRO A 123 -18.97 -8.74 -31.59
C PRO A 123 -19.34 -7.45 -30.86
N VAL A 124 -19.12 -7.45 -29.54
CA VAL A 124 -19.34 -6.27 -28.71
C VAL A 124 -17.99 -5.61 -28.42
N GLU A 125 -17.87 -4.35 -28.78
CA GLU A 125 -16.72 -3.50 -28.45
C GLU A 125 -16.97 -2.75 -27.14
N THR A 126 -16.00 -2.79 -26.24
CA THR A 126 -15.97 -1.97 -25.02
C THR A 126 -14.73 -1.09 -25.08
N HIS A 127 -14.91 0.21 -24.91
CA HIS A 127 -13.81 1.17 -24.97
C HIS A 127 -13.43 1.65 -23.56
N ASP A 128 -12.14 1.70 -23.30
CA ASP A 128 -11.54 2.37 -22.16
C ASP A 128 -10.71 3.55 -22.71
N ASP A 129 -11.34 4.72 -22.74
CA ASP A 129 -10.74 5.97 -23.20
C ASP A 129 -9.77 6.52 -22.15
N GLY A 130 -8.58 6.95 -22.60
CA GLY A 130 -7.56 7.58 -21.79
C GLY A 130 -7.97 8.95 -21.21
N PRO A 131 -7.08 9.61 -20.45
CA PRO A 131 -5.62 9.46 -20.51
C PRO A 131 -5.07 8.34 -19.62
N PHE A 132 -4.13 7.56 -20.16
CA PHE A 132 -3.32 6.62 -19.38
C PHE A 132 -2.09 7.35 -18.83
N THR A 133 -1.80 7.17 -17.53
CA THR A 133 -0.58 7.76 -16.98
C THR A 133 0.64 6.91 -17.39
N VAL A 134 1.53 7.45 -18.23
CA VAL A 134 2.77 6.77 -18.59
C VAL A 134 3.83 6.94 -17.51
N ILE A 135 4.34 5.81 -17.04
CA ILE A 135 5.39 5.73 -16.03
C ILE A 135 6.68 5.27 -16.71
N GLY A 136 7.70 6.12 -16.72
CA GLY A 136 9.00 5.80 -17.31
C GLY A 136 9.84 4.87 -16.42
N ALA A 137 10.60 3.96 -17.04
CA ALA A 137 11.72 3.29 -16.37
C ALA A 137 12.71 4.36 -15.88
N GLY A 138 13.14 4.26 -14.63
CA GLY A 138 14.29 5.06 -14.22
C GLY A 138 15.16 4.31 -13.23
N GLU A 139 16.15 4.99 -12.71
CA GLU A 139 17.27 4.36 -12.02
C GLU A 139 16.83 3.61 -10.75
N LEU A 140 17.27 2.36 -10.63
CA LEU A 140 17.02 1.53 -9.45
C LEU A 140 17.56 2.22 -8.19
N PRO A 141 16.87 2.12 -7.04
CA PRO A 141 17.45 2.54 -5.77
C PRO A 141 18.81 1.87 -5.58
N ALA A 142 19.80 2.64 -5.12
CA ALA A 142 21.13 2.12 -4.89
C ALA A 142 21.10 0.95 -3.88
N ALA A 143 21.93 -0.07 -4.12
CA ALA A 143 21.93 -1.33 -3.34
C ALA A 143 22.30 -1.15 -1.86
N ASP A 144 22.88 -0.01 -1.50
CA ASP A 144 23.29 0.38 -0.16
C ASP A 144 22.23 1.22 0.61
N GLY A 145 21.10 1.53 -0.03
CA GLY A 145 19.98 2.24 0.58
C GLY A 145 19.02 1.36 1.39
N PRO A 146 18.04 1.97 2.10
CA PRO A 146 17.00 1.22 2.79
C PRO A 146 16.18 0.39 1.79
N THR A 147 15.85 -0.84 2.18
CA THR A 147 15.13 -1.79 1.34
C THR A 147 13.71 -1.31 1.05
N TRP A 148 13.39 -1.15 -0.23
CA TRP A 148 12.04 -0.85 -0.71
C TRP A 148 11.27 -2.14 -0.97
N THR A 149 10.20 -2.34 -0.19
CA THR A 149 9.27 -3.46 -0.37
C THR A 149 8.00 -2.93 -1.02
N VAL A 150 7.79 -3.31 -2.27
CA VAL A 150 6.61 -2.86 -3.03
C VAL A 150 5.39 -3.70 -2.69
N ASN A 151 4.22 -3.08 -2.64
CA ASN A 151 2.95 -3.80 -2.56
C ASN A 151 2.49 -4.18 -3.96
N LEU A 152 3.20 -5.09 -4.62
CA LEU A 152 2.88 -5.56 -5.98
C LEU A 152 2.03 -6.83 -5.95
N ILE A 153 1.22 -7.01 -6.99
CA ILE A 153 0.75 -8.33 -7.42
C ILE A 153 1.97 -9.07 -7.96
N ASP A 154 2.14 -10.35 -7.62
CA ASP A 154 3.33 -11.22 -7.80
C ASP A 154 4.04 -11.18 -9.17
N GLN A 155 3.43 -10.56 -10.19
CA GLN A 155 3.89 -10.59 -11.58
C GLN A 155 4.85 -9.45 -11.96
N ILE A 156 4.86 -8.29 -11.27
CA ILE A 156 5.91 -7.24 -11.46
C ILE A 156 7.18 -7.58 -10.65
N THR A 157 7.11 -8.51 -9.71
CA THR A 157 8.28 -8.98 -8.92
C THR A 157 9.44 -9.49 -9.78
N GLN A 158 9.17 -9.84 -11.05
CA GLN A 158 10.18 -10.27 -12.03
C GLN A 158 10.90 -9.10 -12.75
N ARG A 159 10.54 -7.85 -12.44
CA ARG A 159 11.08 -6.61 -13.06
C ARG A 159 11.40 -5.57 -11.96
N PRO A 160 12.49 -5.76 -11.19
CA PRO A 160 12.85 -4.90 -10.06
C PRO A 160 13.02 -3.42 -10.44
N GLU A 161 13.35 -3.11 -11.69
CA GLU A 161 13.51 -1.76 -12.23
C GLU A 161 12.27 -0.85 -12.08
N TYR A 162 11.08 -1.42 -11.97
CA TYR A 162 9.82 -0.66 -11.81
C TYR A 162 9.31 -0.62 -10.37
N ALA A 163 9.93 -1.36 -9.46
CA ALA A 163 9.50 -1.52 -8.08
C ALA A 163 9.26 -0.18 -7.36
N ARG A 164 10.12 0.81 -7.62
CA ARG A 164 10.12 2.13 -6.97
C ARG A 164 8.90 3.01 -7.30
N LEU A 165 8.20 2.70 -8.39
CA LEU A 165 7.15 3.56 -8.97
C LEU A 165 5.75 3.24 -8.44
N PHE A 166 5.63 2.14 -7.69
CA PHE A 166 4.37 1.66 -7.14
C PHE A 166 4.32 1.89 -5.63
N PRO A 167 3.11 1.94 -5.05
CA PRO A 167 2.95 2.00 -3.60
C PRO A 167 3.69 0.87 -2.91
N GLY A 168 4.38 1.21 -1.84
CA GLY A 168 5.24 0.28 -1.11
C GLY A 168 5.61 0.82 0.25
N ARG A 169 6.65 0.24 0.84
CA ARG A 169 7.20 0.70 2.10
C ARG A 169 8.72 0.57 2.16
N LEU A 170 9.37 1.50 2.85
CA LEU A 170 10.75 1.36 3.29
C LEU A 170 10.79 0.68 4.65
N ASP A 171 11.41 -0.50 4.70
CA ASP A 171 11.57 -1.25 5.94
C ASP A 171 12.86 -0.85 6.69
N GLY A 172 12.88 -1.04 8.01
CA GLY A 172 14.09 -0.89 8.82
C GLY A 172 14.33 0.49 9.44
N LEU A 173 13.38 1.42 9.36
CA LEU A 173 13.53 2.79 9.92
C LEU A 173 13.91 2.73 11.39
N ARG A 174 13.20 1.90 12.15
CA ARG A 174 13.40 1.77 13.59
C ARG A 174 14.83 1.33 13.93
N GLN A 175 15.32 0.30 13.24
CA GLN A 175 16.67 -0.22 13.46
C GLN A 175 17.72 0.81 13.08
N HIS A 176 17.54 1.49 11.95
CA HIS A 176 18.42 2.56 11.52
C HIS A 176 18.50 3.69 12.56
N LEU A 177 17.36 4.17 13.05
CA LEU A 177 17.29 5.19 14.09
C LEU A 177 17.94 4.74 15.40
N MET A 178 17.73 3.49 15.81
CA MET A 178 18.42 2.96 16.98
C MET A 178 19.95 3.02 16.81
N ASP A 179 20.47 2.65 15.65
CA ASP A 179 21.91 2.63 15.41
C ASP A 179 22.53 4.02 15.29
N VAL A 180 21.78 4.99 14.77
CA VAL A 180 22.17 6.42 14.79
C VAL A 180 22.14 6.96 16.22
N ILE A 181 21.05 6.73 16.96
CA ILE A 181 20.86 7.25 18.33
C ILE A 181 21.88 6.66 19.30
N LYS A 182 22.22 5.37 19.20
CA LYS A 182 23.26 4.72 20.03
C LYS A 182 24.62 5.42 19.95
N ARG A 183 24.92 6.10 18.85
CA ARG A 183 26.19 6.80 18.63
C ARG A 183 26.16 8.25 19.12
N MET A 184 25.00 8.77 19.51
CA MET A 184 24.86 10.14 20.00
C MET A 184 25.53 10.29 21.37
N PRO A 185 26.12 11.46 21.66
CA PRO A 185 26.67 11.73 22.99
C PRO A 185 25.56 11.65 24.04
N ARG A 186 25.92 11.28 25.27
CA ARG A 186 25.04 11.17 26.45
C ARG A 186 24.06 10.00 26.44
N VAL A 187 23.83 9.33 25.31
CA VAL A 187 23.00 8.13 25.25
C VAL A 187 23.71 6.97 25.96
N GLN A 188 22.98 6.28 26.84
CA GLN A 188 23.47 5.12 27.58
C GLN A 188 22.92 3.82 27.03
N HIS A 189 21.60 3.78 26.82
CA HIS A 189 20.91 2.58 26.36
C HIS A 189 19.86 2.93 25.31
N VAL A 190 19.75 2.08 24.29
CA VAL A 190 18.71 2.15 23.26
C VAL A 190 18.12 0.76 23.11
N LEU A 191 16.84 0.62 23.45
CA LEU A 191 16.14 -0.66 23.47
C LEU A 191 14.89 -0.59 22.58
N ASN A 192 14.55 -1.69 21.93
CA ASN A 192 13.30 -1.82 21.21
C ASN A 192 12.23 -2.43 22.11
N ASP A 193 11.00 -1.91 22.05
CA ASP A 193 9.80 -2.43 22.69
C ASP A 193 9.96 -2.77 24.19
N PHE A 194 10.65 -1.90 24.94
CA PHE A 194 10.99 -2.13 26.34
C PHE A 194 9.74 -2.17 27.24
N GLN A 195 9.65 -3.17 28.11
CA GLN A 195 8.53 -3.37 29.05
C GLN A 195 7.14 -3.33 28.38
N SER A 196 7.02 -3.98 27.21
CA SER A 196 5.77 -4.07 26.44
C SER A 196 5.24 -2.73 25.92
N ARG A 197 6.07 -1.67 25.90
CA ARG A 197 5.71 -0.38 25.28
C ARG A 197 6.29 -0.34 23.86
N PRO A 198 5.45 -0.22 22.81
CA PRO A 198 5.93 -0.23 21.45
C PRO A 198 6.77 1.00 21.13
N GLY A 199 7.90 0.82 20.44
CA GLY A 199 8.77 1.91 19.98
C GLY A 199 10.22 1.77 20.42
N VAL A 200 10.96 2.88 20.37
CA VAL A 200 12.37 2.94 20.78
C VAL A 200 12.46 3.62 22.14
N TYR A 201 13.00 2.88 23.10
CA TYR A 201 13.33 3.39 24.43
C TYR A 201 14.77 3.91 24.43
N VAL A 202 14.96 5.16 24.83
CA VAL A 202 16.27 5.80 24.91
C VAL A 202 16.52 6.28 26.34
N SER A 203 17.61 5.80 26.95
CA SER A 203 18.11 6.32 28.23
C SER A 203 19.35 7.16 27.97
N LEU A 204 19.39 8.37 28.53
CA LEU A 204 20.46 9.33 28.33
C LEU A 204 20.80 10.11 29.60
N ARG A 205 22.03 10.63 29.69
CA ARG A 205 22.50 11.49 30.78
C ARG A 205 22.46 12.96 30.41
N VAL A 206 21.51 13.70 30.99
CA VAL A 206 21.34 15.12 30.71
C VAL A 206 21.90 15.98 31.85
N PRO A 207 22.49 17.13 31.54
CA PRO A 207 22.89 18.09 32.58
C PRO A 207 21.66 18.70 33.26
N PHE A 208 21.69 18.77 34.58
CA PHE A 208 20.66 19.36 35.42
C PHE A 208 21.30 20.30 36.45
N GLU A 209 20.75 21.50 36.61
CA GLU A 209 21.21 22.46 37.61
C GLU A 209 20.49 22.25 38.95
N GLN A 210 21.11 21.47 39.83
CA GLN A 210 20.53 21.17 41.12
C GLN A 210 20.86 22.29 42.14
N PRO A 211 19.86 22.84 42.85
CA PRO A 211 20.09 23.82 43.90
C PRO A 211 20.73 23.15 45.12
N GLU A 212 21.92 23.60 45.49
CA GLU A 212 22.62 23.15 46.69
C GLU A 212 22.23 24.06 47.87
N ALA A 213 21.59 23.48 48.90
CA ALA A 213 21.37 24.18 50.15
C ALA A 213 22.60 23.99 51.06
N VAL A 214 23.58 24.89 50.96
CA VAL A 214 24.74 24.86 51.86
C VAL A 214 24.36 25.47 53.21
N TRP A 215 24.43 24.67 54.27
CA TRP A 215 24.28 25.15 55.63
C TRP A 215 25.49 25.98 56.01
N ARG A 216 25.29 27.30 56.19
CA ARG A 216 26.31 28.18 56.77
C ARG A 216 25.85 28.64 58.15
N PRO A 217 26.64 28.41 59.21
CA PRO A 217 26.38 29.06 60.49
C PRO A 217 26.55 30.58 60.32
N ASP A 218 25.55 31.34 60.74
CA ASP A 218 25.64 32.81 60.80
C ASP A 218 26.59 33.17 61.95
N ILE A 219 27.79 33.63 61.61
CA ILE A 219 28.82 34.02 62.59
C ILE A 219 28.55 35.44 63.13
N SER A 220 27.52 36.13 62.63
CA SER A 220 27.33 37.57 62.85
C SER A 220 26.09 38.00 63.65
N ASN A 221 25.08 37.14 63.87
CA ASN A 221 23.87 37.54 64.61
C ASN A 221 23.50 36.63 65.79
N ARG A 222 23.19 37.29 66.92
CA ARG A 222 22.67 36.73 68.19
C ARG A 222 21.29 36.06 68.10
N THR A 223 20.72 35.96 66.92
CA THR A 223 19.48 35.25 66.64
C THR A 223 19.77 34.32 65.47
N GLY A 224 19.89 33.01 65.74
CA GLY A 224 20.37 31.98 64.81
C GLY A 224 19.49 31.75 63.58
N LYS A 225 19.28 32.78 62.76
CA LYS A 225 18.63 32.66 61.46
C LYS A 225 19.67 32.26 60.43
N THR A 226 19.43 31.09 59.86
CA THR A 226 20.24 30.46 58.83
C THR A 226 20.05 31.17 57.48
N LEU A 227 21.17 31.48 56.82
CA LEU A 227 21.16 32.02 55.46
C LEU A 227 21.28 30.86 54.46
N LYS A 228 20.20 30.60 53.71
CA LYS A 228 20.20 29.65 52.58
C LYS A 228 20.84 30.34 51.37
N THR A 229 22.13 30.11 51.12
CA THR A 229 22.75 30.55 49.86
C THR A 229 22.46 29.52 48.77
N GLY A 230 21.64 29.87 47.79
CA GLY A 230 21.33 29.00 46.65
C GLY A 230 22.41 29.07 45.58
N ARG A 231 23.44 28.22 45.70
CA ARG A 231 24.35 27.95 44.58
C ARG A 231 23.79 26.77 43.78
N HIS A 232 23.73 26.91 42.47
CA HIS A 232 23.39 25.80 41.57
C HIS A 232 24.68 25.08 41.18
N HIS A 233 24.64 23.74 41.15
CA HIS A 233 25.73 22.93 40.62
C HIS A 233 25.19 22.01 39.53
N GLN A 234 25.98 21.81 38.49
CA GLN A 234 25.59 20.99 37.35
C GLN A 234 25.87 19.52 37.67
N VAL A 235 24.81 18.71 37.68
CA VAL A 235 24.88 17.24 37.83
C VAL A 235 24.36 16.58 36.56
N LEU A 236 24.86 15.38 36.25
CA LEU A 236 24.28 14.56 35.18
C LEU A 236 23.21 13.66 35.79
N VAL A 237 22.00 13.71 35.25
CA VAL A 237 20.88 12.87 35.68
C VAL A 237 20.41 11.98 34.55
N ASP A 238 19.91 10.80 34.93
CA ASP A 238 19.39 9.85 33.96
C ASP A 238 17.97 10.29 33.56
N HIS A 239 17.76 10.43 32.25
CA HIS A 239 16.49 10.76 31.62
C HIS A 239 16.14 9.69 30.57
N THR A 240 14.85 9.49 30.35
CA THR A 240 14.33 8.39 29.56
C THR A 240 13.25 8.89 28.62
N LEU A 241 13.35 8.49 27.35
CA LEU A 241 12.39 8.78 26.29
C LEU A 241 11.78 7.49 25.74
N THR A 242 10.50 7.54 25.41
CA THR A 242 9.83 6.51 24.60
C THR A 242 9.42 7.13 23.27
N LEU A 243 10.06 6.73 22.18
CA LEU A 243 9.84 7.27 20.85
C LEU A 243 8.94 6.33 20.05
N PRO A 244 7.71 6.73 19.65
CA PRO A 244 6.82 5.89 18.85
C PRO A 244 7.25 5.88 17.36
N ILE A 245 8.43 5.32 17.11
CA ILE A 245 9.03 5.20 15.77
C ILE A 245 8.35 4.04 15.03
N PRO A 246 7.79 4.26 13.82
CA PRO A 246 7.20 3.19 13.04
C PRO A 246 8.28 2.20 12.56
N TYR A 247 7.87 0.97 12.29
CA TYR A 247 8.79 -0.06 11.75
C TYR A 247 9.22 0.23 10.31
N SER A 248 8.32 0.84 9.54
CA SER A 248 8.47 1.12 8.13
C SER A 248 7.72 2.39 7.74
N ILE A 249 8.08 2.93 6.59
CA ILE A 249 7.43 4.11 6.00
C ILE A 249 6.73 3.68 4.73
N GLY A 250 5.40 3.69 4.75
CA GLY A 250 4.58 3.46 3.56
C GLY A 250 4.42 4.74 2.75
N ALA A 251 4.51 4.65 1.42
CA ALA A 251 4.20 5.75 0.52
C ALA A 251 3.81 5.26 -0.88
N ASP A 252 3.36 6.18 -1.72
CA ASP A 252 2.91 5.89 -3.10
C ASP A 252 4.08 5.58 -4.06
N ASN A 253 5.31 5.97 -3.71
CA ASN A 253 6.55 5.67 -4.45
C ASN A 253 7.76 5.76 -3.52
N TYR A 254 8.90 5.26 -4.00
CA TYR A 254 10.16 5.24 -3.26
C TYR A 254 10.63 6.64 -2.87
N GLU A 255 10.60 7.60 -3.79
CA GLU A 255 11.14 8.94 -3.58
C GLU A 255 10.40 9.66 -2.44
N THR A 256 9.08 9.52 -2.39
CA THR A 256 8.24 10.06 -1.31
C THR A 256 8.53 9.37 0.02
N ALA A 257 8.63 8.03 0.01
CA ALA A 257 8.98 7.28 1.22
C ALA A 257 10.39 7.64 1.72
N ARG A 258 11.33 7.90 0.81
CA ARG A 258 12.70 8.26 1.14
C ARG A 258 12.79 9.67 1.73
N ALA A 259 12.08 10.63 1.16
CA ALA A 259 12.00 11.98 1.73
C ALA A 259 11.39 11.94 3.15
N GLU A 260 10.34 11.13 3.35
CA GLU A 260 9.73 10.93 4.66
C GLU A 260 10.68 10.20 5.63
N TRP A 261 11.48 9.25 5.15
CA TRP A 261 12.52 8.59 5.93
C TRP A 261 13.54 9.60 6.46
N ASP A 262 14.10 10.41 5.58
CA ASP A 262 15.11 11.39 5.95
C ASP A 262 14.53 12.42 6.95
N ARG A 263 13.27 12.87 6.73
CA ARG A 263 12.54 13.75 7.65
C ARG A 263 12.36 13.11 9.04
N GLN A 264 11.95 11.85 9.13
CA GLN A 264 11.80 11.17 10.42
C GLN A 264 13.14 10.94 11.11
N VAL A 265 14.20 10.64 10.36
CA VAL A 265 15.55 10.52 10.92
C VAL A 265 15.98 11.82 11.57
N GLU A 266 15.84 12.95 10.86
CA GLU A 266 16.16 14.27 11.39
C GLU A 266 15.30 14.61 12.61
N TYR A 267 13.98 14.40 12.54
CA TYR A 267 13.08 14.71 13.65
C TYR A 267 13.41 13.93 14.92
N TRP A 268 13.55 12.61 14.83
CA TRP A 268 13.76 11.78 16.02
C TRP A 268 15.16 11.95 16.62
N THR A 269 16.19 12.15 15.80
CA THR A 269 17.52 12.49 16.29
C THR A 269 17.54 13.88 16.93
N GLY A 270 16.79 14.84 16.39
CA GLY A 270 16.58 16.16 16.98
C GLY A 270 15.92 16.10 18.36
N VAL A 271 14.88 15.26 18.52
CA VAL A 271 14.22 15.02 19.82
C VAL A 271 15.22 14.50 20.86
N VAL A 272 16.02 13.49 20.51
CA VAL A 272 17.03 12.95 21.45
C VAL A 272 18.13 13.97 21.76
N ALA A 273 18.55 14.76 20.77
CA ALA A 273 19.58 15.78 20.96
C ALA A 273 19.11 16.94 21.86
N ALA A 274 17.83 17.32 21.75
CA ALA A 274 17.21 18.39 22.52
C ALA A 274 16.69 17.95 23.91
N ALA A 275 16.73 16.64 24.20
CA ALA A 275 16.23 16.07 25.42
C ALA A 275 16.88 16.70 26.66
N ASN A 276 16.03 17.17 27.57
CA ASN A 276 16.44 17.87 28.78
C ASN A 276 15.48 17.52 29.93
N VAL A 277 15.81 17.93 31.15
CA VAL A 277 14.95 17.77 32.31
C VAL A 277 14.57 19.11 32.90
N VAL A 278 13.36 19.19 33.45
CA VAL A 278 12.85 20.40 34.11
C VAL A 278 12.89 20.21 35.62
N ALA A 279 13.28 21.25 36.35
CA ALA A 279 13.30 21.20 37.81
C ALA A 279 11.90 20.96 38.39
N CYS A 280 11.80 20.05 39.36
CA CYS A 280 10.56 19.77 40.08
C CYS A 280 10.21 20.94 41.01
N ASN A 281 9.19 21.72 40.65
CA ASN A 281 8.71 22.84 41.48
C ASN A 281 8.23 22.38 42.86
N HIS A 282 7.60 21.21 42.96
CA HIS A 282 7.11 20.65 44.23
C HIS A 282 8.26 20.22 45.16
N CYS A 283 9.40 19.84 44.60
CA CYS A 283 10.59 19.37 45.30
C CYS A 283 11.57 20.52 45.63
N GLY A 284 11.13 21.78 45.47
CA GLY A 284 11.99 22.96 45.63
C GLY A 284 13.17 23.01 44.66
N GLY A 285 13.00 22.43 43.47
CA GLY A 285 14.04 22.34 42.44
C GLY A 285 15.09 21.26 42.65
N SER A 286 15.02 20.47 43.73
CA SER A 286 16.02 19.44 44.04
C SER A 286 15.85 18.14 43.25
N GLY A 287 14.63 17.88 42.76
CA GLY A 287 14.30 16.77 41.87
C GLY A 287 14.04 17.27 40.44
N TYR A 288 13.86 16.34 39.51
CA TYR A 288 13.64 16.66 38.10
C TYR A 288 12.46 15.87 37.53
N LEU A 289 11.79 16.47 36.53
CA LEU A 289 10.77 15.84 35.72
C LEU A 289 11.32 15.69 34.30
N GLY A 290 11.14 14.49 33.74
CA GLY A 290 11.34 14.26 32.32
C GLY A 290 10.08 14.58 31.52
N ASP A 291 10.19 14.64 30.20
CA ASP A 291 9.04 14.71 29.30
C ASP A 291 8.11 13.51 29.51
N SER A 292 6.80 13.76 29.46
CA SER A 292 5.82 12.66 29.55
C SER A 292 5.91 11.79 28.28
N PRO A 293 5.83 10.45 28.39
CA PRO A 293 5.82 9.55 27.24
C PRO A 293 4.78 9.90 26.18
N ASP A 294 3.67 10.52 26.58
CA ASP A 294 2.54 10.88 25.71
C ASP A 294 2.76 12.15 24.87
N GLN A 295 3.87 12.88 25.08
CA GLN A 295 4.15 14.13 24.37
C GLN A 295 4.68 13.92 22.96
N TYR A 296 5.28 12.76 22.68
CA TYR A 296 5.91 12.50 21.39
C TYR A 296 4.93 11.79 20.46
N ARG A 297 4.59 12.44 19.35
CA ARG A 297 3.82 11.84 18.26
C ARG A 297 4.69 11.76 17.02
N THR A 298 4.45 10.73 16.22
CA THR A 298 5.03 10.64 14.87
C THR A 298 4.62 11.90 14.11
N PRO A 299 5.58 12.66 13.54
CA PRO A 299 5.26 13.86 12.80
C PRO A 299 4.41 13.45 11.59
N ARG A 300 3.27 14.11 11.39
CA ARG A 300 2.42 13.90 10.20
C ARG A 300 3.03 14.58 8.98
#